data_AF-A0A519QF45-F1
#
_entry.id   AF-A0A519QF45-F1
#
_cell.length_a   1.000
_cell.length_b   1.000
_cell.length_c   1.000
_cell.angle_alpha   90.00
_cell.angle_beta   90.00
_cell.angle_gamma   90.00
#
_symmetry.space_group_name_H-M   'P 1'
#
loop_
_entity.id
_entity.type
_entity.pdbx_description
1 polymer ?
#
loop_
_entity_poly.entity_id
_entity_poly.type
_entity_poly.pdbx_seq_one_letter_code
_entity_poly.pdbx_strand_id
1 'polypeptide(L)' 'MSPEDFDRLQSLMASRAGFRLTRDRMKLAEHRLGPVARREGFDSVDAMLASLWAK' A
#
# COMPACT_ATOMS: atom_id res chain seq x y z
N MET A 1 -5.20 5.88 -3.53
CA MET A 1 -3.82 5.90 -3.01
C MET A 1 -3.12 7.21 -3.36
N SER A 2 -2.59 7.95 -2.38
CA SER A 2 -1.77 9.14 -2.67
C SER A 2 -0.34 8.78 -3.11
N PRO A 3 0.38 9.65 -3.84
CA PRO A 3 1.80 9.42 -4.15
C PRO A 3 2.69 9.25 -2.92
N GLU A 4 2.40 9.97 -1.83
CA GLU A 4 3.13 9.85 -0.57
C GLU A 4 2.93 8.47 0.08
N ASP A 5 1.68 7.97 0.10
CA ASP A 5 1.38 6.62 0.60
C ASP A 5 2.12 5.56 -0.20
N PHE A 6 2.22 5.75 -1.51
CA PHE A 6 2.94 4.82 -2.38
C PHE A 6 4.46 4.86 -2.17
N ASP A 7 5.04 6.03 -1.94
CA ASP A 7 6.46 6.15 -1.58
C ASP A 7 6.76 5.45 -0.23
N ARG A 8 5.88 5.59 0.77
CA ARG A 8 5.98 4.85 2.04
C ARG A 8 5.85 3.33 1.84
N LEU A 9 4.90 2.91 1.01
CA LEU A 9 4.71 1.49 0.67
C LEU A 9 5.95 0.90 -0.04
N GLN A 10 6.59 1.65 -0.94
CA GLN A 10 7.83 1.23 -1.59
C GLN A 10 8.94 0.98 -0.56
N SER A 11 9.14 1.91 0.39
CA SER A 11 10.12 1.74 1.47
C SER A 11 9.81 0.55 2.38
N LEU A 12 8.53 0.31 2.68
CA LEU A 12 8.10 -0.83 3.47
C LEU A 12 8.40 -2.17 2.76
N MET A 13 8.10 -2.26 1.47
CA MET A 13 8.38 -3.48 0.67
C MET A 13 9.87 -3.74 0.52
N ALA A 14 10.67 -2.69 0.31
CA ALA A 14 12.11 -2.81 0.23
C ALA A 14 12.71 -3.28 1.57
N SER A 15 12.25 -2.73 2.69
CA SER A 15 12.79 -3.06 4.02
C SER A 15 12.35 -4.42 4.54
N ARG A 16 11.10 -4.84 4.27
CA ARG A 16 10.54 -6.09 4.84
C ARG A 16 10.65 -7.30 3.93
N ALA A 17 10.59 -7.08 2.61
CA ALA A 17 10.54 -8.16 1.62
C ALA A 17 11.71 -8.12 0.63
N GLY A 18 12.60 -7.12 0.73
CA GLY A 18 13.70 -6.94 -0.24
C GLY A 18 13.21 -6.62 -1.66
N PHE A 19 11.93 -6.24 -1.83
CA PHE A 19 11.31 -6.07 -3.13
C PHE A 19 11.22 -4.58 -3.50
N ARG A 20 11.76 -4.23 -4.68
CA ARG A 20 11.64 -2.88 -5.22
C ARG A 20 10.33 -2.75 -5.99
N LEU A 21 9.40 -1.98 -5.44
CA LEU A 21 8.18 -1.57 -6.11
C LEU A 21 8.47 -0.27 -6.90
N THR A 22 8.10 -0.23 -8.18
CA THR A 22 8.35 0.92 -9.07
C THR A 22 7.07 1.73 -9.30
N ARG A 23 7.18 3.05 -9.53
CA ARG A 23 6.03 3.97 -9.62
C ARG A 23 5.04 3.66 -10.74
N ASP A 24 5.48 3.06 -11.84
CA ASP A 24 4.61 2.55 -12.92
C ASP A 24 3.61 1.49 -12.43
N ARG A 25 3.88 0.85 -11.29
CA ARG A 25 3.06 -0.20 -10.71
C ARG A 25 2.07 0.29 -9.64
N MET A 26 1.88 1.60 -9.48
CA MET A 26 0.98 2.16 -8.48
C MET A 26 -0.44 1.59 -8.58
N LYS A 27 -1.02 1.59 -9.79
CA LYS A 27 -2.35 1.00 -10.03
C LYS A 27 -2.40 -0.50 -9.74
N LEU A 28 -1.34 -1.23 -10.06
CA LEU A 28 -1.25 -2.66 -9.78
C LEU A 28 -1.20 -2.93 -8.28
N ALA A 29 -0.41 -2.15 -7.53
CA ALA A 29 -0.33 -2.25 -6.09
C ALA A 29 -1.71 -1.98 -5.44
N GLU A 30 -2.38 -0.90 -5.85
CA GLU A 30 -3.72 -0.56 -5.37
C GLU A 30 -4.74 -1.68 -5.65
N HIS A 31 -4.76 -2.21 -6.88
CA HIS A 31 -5.64 -3.33 -7.23
C HIS A 31 -5.35 -4.59 -6.40
N ARG A 32 -4.08 -4.90 -6.14
CA ARG A 32 -3.67 -6.08 -5.34
C ARG A 32 -3.97 -5.91 -3.85
N LEU A 33 -3.93 -4.68 -3.35
CA LEU A 33 -4.23 -4.36 -1.96
C LEU A 33 -5.74 -4.26 -1.71
N GLY A 34 -6.56 -4.01 -2.72
CA GLY A 34 -8.02 -3.93 -2.58
C GLY A 34 -8.67 -5.14 -1.89
N PRO A 35 -8.37 -6.38 -2.28
CA PRO A 35 -8.85 -7.58 -1.58
C PRO A 35 -8.33 -7.68 -0.14
N VAL A 36 -7.09 -7.23 0.12
CA VAL A 36 -6.50 -7.25 1.47
C VAL A 36 -7.24 -6.25 2.37
N ALA A 37 -7.42 -5.01 1.91
CA ALA A 37 -8.16 -3.99 2.66
C ALA A 37 -9.56 -4.48 3.07
N ARG A 38 -10.32 -5.07 2.13
CA ARG A 38 -11.64 -5.62 2.42
C ARG A 38 -11.60 -6.77 3.43
N ARG A 39 -10.62 -7.67 3.31
CA ARG A 39 -10.46 -8.80 4.24
C ARG A 39 -10.15 -8.34 5.65
N GLU A 40 -9.34 -7.29 5.79
CA GLU A 40 -8.99 -6.70 7.09
C GLU A 40 -10.04 -5.71 7.61
N GLY A 41 -11.18 -5.53 6.91
CA GLY A 41 -12.31 -4.71 7.35
C GLY A 41 -12.22 -3.22 7.02
N PHE A 42 -11.33 -2.82 6.12
CA PHE A 42 -11.22 -1.44 5.65
C PHE A 42 -12.11 -1.17 4.43
N ASP A 43 -12.71 0.02 4.40
CA ASP A 43 -13.55 0.49 3.28
C ASP A 43 -12.76 0.72 1.98
N SER A 44 -11.47 1.06 2.10
CA SER A 44 -10.60 1.35 0.97
C SER A 44 -9.13 1.06 1.29
N VAL A 45 -8.32 0.97 0.23
CA VAL A 45 -6.85 0.87 0.37
C VAL A 45 -6.29 2.13 1.04
N ASP A 46 -6.84 3.31 0.74
CA ASP A 46 -6.46 4.56 1.39
C ASP A 46 -6.70 4.52 2.90
N ALA A 47 -7.86 4.03 3.35
CA ALA A 47 -8.17 3.89 4.78
C ALA A 47 -7.22 2.91 5.48
N MET A 48 -6.91 1.78 4.83
CA MET A 48 -5.95 0.81 5.34
C MET A 48 -4.55 1.40 5.48
N LEU A 49 -4.06 2.11 4.46
CA LEU A 49 -2.73 2.73 4.49
C LEU A 49 -2.64 3.85 5.52
N ALA A 50 -3.66 4.70 5.63
CA ALA A 50 -3.75 5.72 6.67
C ALA A 50 -3.64 5.11 8.08
N SER A 51 -4.36 4.00 8.33
CA SER A 51 -4.26 3.27 9.60
C SER A 51 -2.89 2.63 9.83
N LEU A 52 -2.22 2.17 8.76
CA LEU A 52 -0.89 1.56 8.85
C LEU A 52 0.18 2.59 9.23
N TRP A 53 0.06 3.82 8.75
CA TRP A 53 1.02 4.90 9.01
C TRP A 53 0.78 5.67 10.30
N ALA A 54 -0.42 5.55 10.86
CA ALA A 54 -0.73 6.10 12.18
C ALA A 54 -0.10 5.30 13.34
N LYS A 55 0.38 4.08 13.05
CA LYS A 55 1.16 3.24 13.97
C LYS A 55 2.65 3.47 13.79
#